data_AF-A0A956J065-F1
#
_entry.id   AF-A0A956J065-F1
#
_cell.length_a   1.000
_cell.length_b   1.000
_cell.length_c   1.000
_cell.angle_alpha   90.00
_cell.angle_beta   90.00
_cell.angle_gamma   90.00
#
_symmetry.space_group_name_H-M   'P 1'
#
loop_
_entity.id
_entity.type
_entity.pdbx_description
1 polymer ?
#
loop_
_entity_poly.entity_id
_entity_poly.type
_entity_poly.pdbx_seq_one_letter_code
_entity_poly.pdbx_strand_id
1 'polypeptide(L)'
;MAERETKLASKLEELLERFSEERPVLRPPAGAAAWQALAERFPNGHCRRWFEACDGQDTAYSFYDSHELVTLSEAADAMRIADDIRAEPDGYWVEPQWLAIAADNSGQHIMIDDRDGRVLAVAHDDDNVPVLAESPEAWLQSLLDGLDDGSIQWDRTFGLIETKVLEDVAAYKQAQAERKQQAAQMTPKQRLGLFLTLGITMGLMGLLIWWLESRR
;
A
#
# COMPACT_ATOMS: atom_id res chain seq x y z
N MET A 1 13.92 16.32 22.61
CA MET A 1 12.61 15.87 22.10
C MET A 1 12.07 16.85 21.07
N ALA A 2 11.84 18.12 21.44
CA ALA A 2 11.38 19.16 20.52
C ALA A 2 12.10 19.25 19.16
N GLU A 3 13.44 19.10 19.11
CA GLU A 3 14.24 19.18 17.88
C GLU A 3 14.02 18.00 16.90
N ARG A 4 13.64 16.81 17.40
CA ARG A 4 13.32 15.66 16.53
C ARG A 4 11.89 15.74 16.00
N GLU A 5 10.95 16.22 16.81
CA GLU A 5 9.56 16.48 16.41
C GLU A 5 9.49 17.50 15.27
N THR A 6 10.35 18.53 15.29
CA THR A 6 10.44 19.51 14.19
C THR A 6 10.93 18.89 12.89
N LYS A 7 11.70 17.80 12.95
CA LYS A 7 12.33 17.19 11.77
C LYS A 7 11.35 16.38 10.93
N LEU A 8 10.41 15.64 11.55
CA LEU A 8 9.43 14.85 10.80
C LEU A 8 8.41 15.76 10.10
N ALA A 9 7.85 16.72 10.83
CA ALA A 9 6.90 17.69 10.28
C ALA A 9 7.54 18.49 9.13
N SER A 10 8.78 18.97 9.31
CA SER A 10 9.50 19.67 8.24
C SER A 10 9.72 18.82 7.00
N LYS A 11 9.95 17.50 7.14
CA LYS A 11 10.13 16.60 6.01
C LYS A 11 8.85 16.31 5.26
N LEU A 12 7.74 16.16 5.99
CA LEU A 12 6.42 16.02 5.38
C LEU A 12 6.06 17.27 4.57
N GLU A 13 6.27 18.45 5.13
CA GLU A 13 6.04 19.72 4.42
C GLU A 13 6.97 19.85 3.19
N GLU A 14 8.27 19.58 3.35
CA GLU A 14 9.23 19.58 2.24
C GLU A 14 8.78 18.65 1.10
N LEU A 15 8.31 17.45 1.46
CA LEU A 15 7.81 16.47 0.50
C LEU A 15 6.52 16.96 -0.18
N LEU A 16 5.58 17.56 0.55
CA LEU A 16 4.35 18.12 -0.05
C LEU A 16 4.62 19.36 -0.91
N GLU A 17 5.67 20.13 -0.63
CA GLU A 17 6.14 21.21 -1.51
C GLU A 17 6.62 20.69 -2.86
N ARG A 18 7.01 19.42 -2.97
CA ARG A 18 7.34 18.77 -4.25
C ARG A 18 6.10 18.37 -5.06
N PHE A 19 4.91 18.33 -4.46
CA PHE A 19 3.69 17.95 -5.16
C PHE A 19 3.19 19.11 -6.03
N SER A 20 2.39 18.80 -7.05
CA SER A 20 1.71 19.84 -7.84
C SER A 20 0.55 20.51 -7.04
N GLU A 21 -0.20 21.41 -7.66
CA GLU A 21 -1.31 22.15 -7.00
C GLU A 21 -2.39 21.23 -6.38
N GLU A 22 -2.54 20.01 -6.87
CA GLU A 22 -3.47 19.01 -6.34
C GLU A 22 -2.75 18.03 -5.40
N ARG A 23 -2.58 18.40 -4.12
CA ARG A 23 -1.80 17.63 -3.15
C ARG A 23 -2.54 17.33 -1.84
N PRO A 24 -2.10 16.33 -1.07
CA PRO A 24 -2.59 16.11 0.28
C PRO A 24 -2.44 17.36 1.16
N VAL A 25 -3.47 17.64 1.96
CA VAL A 25 -3.42 18.68 2.99
C VAL A 25 -3.31 18.00 4.34
N LEU A 26 -2.19 18.20 5.04
CA LEU A 26 -1.98 17.60 6.36
C LEU A 26 -2.92 18.22 7.40
N ARG A 27 -3.39 17.37 8.30
CA ARG A 27 -4.10 17.81 9.49
C ARG A 27 -3.09 18.28 10.55
N PRO A 28 -3.48 19.22 11.41
CA PRO A 28 -2.69 19.57 12.58
C PRO A 28 -2.34 18.32 13.42
N PRO A 29 -1.25 18.33 14.19
CA PRO A 29 -0.89 17.22 15.07
C PRO A 29 -2.03 16.72 15.95
N ALA A 30 -2.03 15.42 16.23
CA ALA A 30 -3.00 14.81 17.11
C ALA A 30 -2.86 15.37 18.53
N GLY A 31 -4.00 15.62 19.18
CA GLY A 31 -4.01 16.14 20.55
C GLY A 31 -3.43 15.13 21.55
N ALA A 32 -2.67 15.60 22.54
CA ALA A 32 -2.06 14.75 23.57
C ALA A 32 -3.09 13.84 24.29
N ALA A 33 -4.33 14.31 24.46
CA ALA A 33 -5.41 13.54 25.05
C ALA A 33 -5.84 12.34 24.17
N ALA A 34 -5.81 12.47 22.84
CA ALA A 34 -6.15 11.39 21.92
C ALA A 34 -5.09 10.26 21.99
N TRP A 35 -3.81 10.63 22.08
CA TRP A 35 -2.72 9.67 22.23
C TRP A 35 -2.73 8.93 23.58
N GLN A 36 -3.16 9.60 24.65
CA GLN A 36 -3.12 9.03 26.00
C GLN A 36 -3.87 7.69 26.12
N ALA A 37 -4.92 7.49 25.33
CA ALA A 37 -5.68 6.22 25.30
C ALA A 37 -4.89 5.05 24.70
N LEU A 38 -3.85 5.32 23.93
CA LEU A 38 -3.03 4.33 23.21
C LEU A 38 -1.63 4.17 23.82
N ALA A 39 -1.26 5.03 24.77
CA ALA A 39 0.10 5.11 25.32
C ALA A 39 0.59 3.82 25.99
N GLU A 40 -0.29 3.04 26.62
CA GLU A 40 0.09 1.75 27.23
C GLU A 40 0.47 0.70 26.18
N ARG A 41 -0.17 0.74 25.01
CA ARG A 41 0.07 -0.19 23.90
C ARG A 41 1.31 0.16 23.09
N PHE A 42 1.63 1.45 23.00
CA PHE A 42 2.75 1.99 22.23
C PHE A 42 3.73 2.74 23.16
N PRO A 43 4.42 2.01 24.07
CA PRO A 43 5.20 2.61 25.15
C PRO A 43 6.51 3.26 24.68
N ASN A 44 7.01 2.91 23.48
CA ASN A 44 8.28 3.43 22.98
C ASN A 44 8.11 4.74 22.20
N GLY A 45 6.87 5.10 21.85
CA GLY A 45 6.52 6.39 21.29
C GLY A 45 7.08 6.64 19.89
N HIS A 46 7.37 5.60 19.12
CA HIS A 46 7.69 5.75 17.69
C HIS A 46 6.43 6.12 16.92
N CYS A 47 5.33 5.43 17.17
CA CYS A 47 4.03 5.76 16.59
C CYS A 47 3.55 7.14 17.03
N ARG A 48 3.73 7.49 18.32
CA ARG A 48 3.38 8.81 18.86
C ARG A 48 4.01 9.95 18.06
N ARG A 49 5.30 9.82 17.77
CA ARG A 49 6.08 10.86 17.07
C ARG A 49 5.54 11.16 15.67
N TRP A 50 4.96 10.17 15.00
CA TRP A 50 4.29 10.40 13.72
C TRP A 50 3.07 11.31 13.88
N PHE A 51 2.17 10.95 14.81
CA PHE A 51 0.94 11.70 15.04
C PHE A 51 1.17 13.07 15.71
N GLU A 52 2.31 13.27 16.37
CA GLU A 52 2.78 14.59 16.83
C GLU A 52 3.29 15.48 15.69
N ALA A 53 3.63 14.90 14.52
CA ALA A 53 3.99 15.68 13.33
C ALA A 53 2.78 16.01 12.47
N CYS A 54 1.88 15.05 12.25
CA CYS A 54 0.60 15.26 11.53
C CYS A 54 -0.45 14.22 11.95
N ASP A 55 -1.72 14.64 12.03
CA ASP A 55 -2.86 13.72 12.29
C ASP A 55 -3.52 13.25 10.99
N GLY A 56 -2.72 12.72 10.06
CA GLY A 56 -3.20 12.31 8.74
C GLY A 56 -3.45 13.48 7.78
N GLN A 57 -4.35 13.30 6.83
CA GLN A 57 -4.71 14.30 5.81
C GLN A 57 -6.22 14.59 5.75
N ASP A 58 -6.60 15.71 5.13
CA ASP A 58 -7.99 16.18 5.00
C ASP A 58 -8.55 16.11 3.56
N THR A 59 -7.80 15.49 2.65
CA THR A 59 -8.15 15.38 1.23
C THR A 59 -8.15 13.92 0.78
N ALA A 60 -8.86 13.59 -0.30
CA ALA A 60 -8.86 12.26 -0.90
C ALA A 60 -7.70 12.01 -1.89
N TYR A 61 -6.64 12.83 -1.86
CA TYR A 61 -5.48 12.65 -2.73
C TYR A 61 -4.54 11.61 -2.13
N SER A 62 -4.15 10.58 -2.88
CA SER A 62 -3.17 9.62 -2.38
C SER A 62 -1.84 10.31 -2.05
N PHE A 63 -1.25 9.91 -0.93
CA PHE A 63 0.06 10.37 -0.47
C PHE A 63 1.17 9.52 -1.09
N TYR A 64 1.05 8.19 -1.01
CA TYR A 64 2.06 7.25 -1.47
C TYR A 64 1.42 5.95 -1.96
N ASP A 65 1.71 5.53 -3.19
CA ASP A 65 1.27 4.26 -3.78
C ASP A 65 -0.22 3.93 -3.53
N SER A 66 -1.11 4.86 -3.88
CA SER A 66 -2.56 4.84 -3.61
C SER A 66 -2.99 4.99 -2.14
N HIS A 67 -2.07 5.00 -1.19
CA HIS A 67 -2.40 5.13 0.23
C HIS A 67 -2.63 6.59 0.61
N GLU A 68 -3.65 6.83 1.43
CA GLU A 68 -3.96 8.11 2.07
C GLU A 68 -3.43 8.09 3.51
N LEU A 69 -2.89 9.21 3.99
CA LEU A 69 -2.45 9.33 5.39
C LEU A 69 -3.64 9.28 6.34
N VAL A 70 -3.64 8.32 7.26
CA VAL A 70 -4.77 8.14 8.19
C VAL A 70 -4.62 9.00 9.44
N THR A 71 -5.74 9.43 9.98
CA THR A 71 -5.83 10.07 11.30
C THR A 71 -5.56 9.05 12.40
N LEU A 72 -5.23 9.52 13.61
CA LEU A 72 -5.06 8.67 14.79
C LEU A 72 -6.34 7.89 15.13
N SER A 73 -7.51 8.49 14.86
CA SER A 73 -8.80 7.82 15.06
C SER A 73 -8.98 6.65 14.10
N GLU A 74 -8.68 6.85 12.82
CA GLU A 74 -8.75 5.80 11.80
C GLU A 74 -7.73 4.69 12.07
N ALA A 75 -6.50 5.06 12.47
CA ALA A 75 -5.48 4.10 12.88
C ALA A 75 -5.93 3.27 14.09
N ALA A 76 -6.57 3.90 15.09
CA ALA A 76 -7.13 3.20 16.25
C ALA A 76 -8.29 2.27 15.86
N ASP A 77 -9.11 2.66 14.88
CA ASP A 77 -10.20 1.83 14.37
C ASP A 77 -9.68 0.60 13.62
N ALA A 78 -8.70 0.78 12.74
CA ALA A 78 -8.01 -0.32 12.07
C ALA A 78 -7.35 -1.28 13.07
N MET A 79 -6.71 -0.73 14.10
CA MET A 79 -6.12 -1.49 15.20
C MET A 79 -7.15 -2.35 15.95
N ARG A 80 -8.36 -1.82 16.22
CA ARG A 80 -9.44 -2.60 16.86
C ARG A 80 -9.91 -3.74 15.97
N ILE A 81 -10.11 -3.49 14.68
CA ILE A 81 -10.49 -4.53 13.70
C ILE A 81 -9.41 -5.63 13.65
N ALA A 82 -8.14 -5.23 13.65
CA ALA A 82 -7.03 -6.16 13.70
C ALA A 82 -7.00 -7.01 14.98
N ASP A 83 -7.36 -6.45 16.13
CA ASP A 83 -7.46 -7.22 17.36
C ASP A 83 -8.62 -8.22 17.33
N ASP A 84 -9.77 -7.81 16.77
CA ASP A 84 -10.93 -8.69 16.60
C ASP A 84 -10.57 -9.88 15.70
N ILE A 85 -9.90 -9.63 14.56
CA ILE A 85 -9.42 -10.68 13.65
C ILE A 85 -8.43 -11.60 14.37
N ARG A 86 -7.45 -11.05 15.11
CA ARG A 86 -6.44 -11.85 15.83
C ARG A 86 -7.04 -12.75 16.92
N ALA A 87 -8.22 -12.40 17.43
CA ALA A 87 -8.92 -13.23 18.41
C ALA A 87 -9.61 -14.45 17.78
N GLU A 88 -9.74 -14.51 16.44
CA GLU A 88 -10.30 -15.66 15.73
C GLU A 88 -9.31 -16.85 15.68
N PRO A 89 -9.80 -18.10 15.55
CA PRO A 89 -8.95 -19.30 15.60
C PRO A 89 -7.81 -19.33 14.57
N ASP A 90 -8.02 -18.73 13.40
CA ASP A 90 -7.06 -18.65 12.30
C ASP A 90 -6.63 -17.19 12.03
N GLY A 91 -6.83 -16.30 13.00
CA GLY A 91 -6.63 -14.87 12.87
C GLY A 91 -5.16 -14.48 12.74
N TYR A 92 -4.74 -14.07 11.54
CA TYR A 92 -3.47 -13.40 11.31
C TYR A 92 -3.73 -12.15 10.45
N TRP A 93 -3.12 -11.03 10.83
CA TRP A 93 -3.08 -9.84 9.97
C TRP A 93 -1.92 -8.93 10.37
N VAL A 94 -1.93 -8.43 11.61
CA VAL A 94 -0.93 -7.46 12.09
C VAL A 94 -0.52 -7.72 13.53
N GLU A 95 0.71 -7.31 13.88
CA GLU A 95 1.21 -7.37 15.25
C GLU A 95 0.57 -6.30 16.14
N PRO A 96 0.39 -6.55 17.45
CA PRO A 96 -0.24 -5.59 18.35
C PRO A 96 0.49 -4.24 18.44
N GLN A 97 1.80 -4.21 18.23
CA GLN A 97 2.62 -2.99 18.30
C GLN A 97 2.71 -2.24 16.98
N TRP A 98 1.99 -2.68 15.93
CA TRP A 98 1.94 -1.99 14.65
C TRP A 98 0.76 -1.02 14.63
N LEU A 99 1.00 0.20 14.15
CA LEU A 99 -0.04 1.21 13.99
C LEU A 99 -0.01 1.79 12.58
N ALA A 100 -1.16 1.82 11.93
CA ALA A 100 -1.30 2.37 10.59
C ALA A 100 -1.03 3.88 10.56
N ILE A 101 -0.29 4.31 9.54
CA ILE A 101 -0.03 5.72 9.22
C ILE A 101 -0.53 6.10 7.83
N ALA A 102 -0.77 5.12 6.96
CA ALA A 102 -1.48 5.30 5.70
C ALA A 102 -2.27 4.03 5.32
N ALA A 103 -3.35 4.18 4.54
CA ALA A 103 -4.20 3.08 4.08
C ALA A 103 -4.70 3.30 2.65
N ASP A 104 -4.85 2.22 1.89
CA ASP A 104 -5.39 2.25 0.51
C ASP A 104 -6.91 1.97 0.43
N ASN A 105 -7.57 1.87 1.59
CA ASN A 105 -8.98 1.50 1.74
C ASN A 105 -9.37 0.12 1.15
N SER A 106 -8.39 -0.71 0.79
CA SER A 106 -8.55 -2.06 0.22
C SER A 106 -7.82 -3.14 1.04
N GLY A 107 -7.34 -2.78 2.23
CA GLY A 107 -6.69 -3.69 3.17
C GLY A 107 -5.16 -3.62 3.18
N GLN A 108 -4.55 -2.74 2.38
CA GLN A 108 -3.13 -2.44 2.46
C GLN A 108 -2.89 -1.20 3.32
N HIS A 109 -1.84 -1.28 4.14
CA HIS A 109 -1.48 -0.26 5.09
C HIS A 109 0.01 -0.03 5.09
N ILE A 110 0.41 1.23 5.27
CA ILE A 110 1.74 1.57 5.74
C ILE A 110 1.66 1.70 7.26
N MET A 111 2.52 0.98 7.96
CA MET A 111 2.48 0.90 9.43
C MET A 111 3.84 1.26 10.05
N ILE A 112 3.81 1.76 11.29
CA ILE A 112 5.01 1.87 12.13
C ILE A 112 4.97 0.74 13.15
N ASP A 113 6.09 0.03 13.31
CA ASP A 113 6.30 -0.87 14.44
C ASP A 113 6.81 -0.06 15.65
N ASP A 114 6.03 0.03 16.72
CA ASP A 114 6.47 0.80 17.89
C ASP A 114 7.65 0.15 18.62
N ARG A 115 7.99 -1.12 18.36
CA ARG A 115 9.12 -1.78 19.04
C ARG A 115 10.47 -1.17 18.68
N ASP A 116 10.65 -0.82 17.42
CA ASP A 116 11.93 -0.35 16.86
C ASP A 116 11.79 0.90 15.98
N GLY A 117 10.57 1.23 15.54
CA GLY A 117 10.25 2.39 14.72
C GLY A 117 10.29 2.16 13.23
N ARG A 118 10.53 0.94 12.75
CA ARG A 118 10.58 0.69 11.30
C ARG A 118 9.22 0.93 10.65
N VAL A 119 9.27 1.32 9.38
CA VAL A 119 8.09 1.50 8.53
C VAL A 119 7.88 0.23 7.71
N LEU A 120 6.65 -0.26 7.69
CA LEU A 120 6.26 -1.54 7.11
C LEU A 120 5.20 -1.33 6.03
N ALA A 121 5.26 -2.10 4.95
CA ALA A 121 4.15 -2.29 4.03
C ALA A 121 3.41 -3.57 4.42
N VAL A 122 2.14 -3.46 4.77
CA VAL A 122 1.34 -4.56 5.32
C VAL A 122 0.10 -4.74 4.46
N ALA A 123 0.00 -5.88 3.79
CA ALA A 123 -1.21 -6.29 3.10
C ALA A 123 -2.02 -7.27 3.96
N HIS A 124 -3.34 -7.25 3.84
CA HIS A 124 -4.21 -8.15 4.61
C HIS A 124 -4.19 -9.62 4.17
N ASP A 125 -3.65 -9.89 2.98
CA ASP A 125 -3.63 -11.19 2.34
C ASP A 125 -2.20 -11.69 2.03
N ASP A 126 -1.17 -11.01 2.54
CA ASP A 126 0.24 -11.38 2.38
C ASP A 126 0.93 -11.55 3.74
N ASP A 127 1.51 -12.73 3.96
CA ASP A 127 2.34 -13.03 5.13
C ASP A 127 3.70 -12.33 5.09
N ASN A 128 4.14 -11.93 3.89
CA ASN A 128 5.37 -11.18 3.73
C ASN A 128 5.12 -9.71 4.04
N VAL A 129 5.85 -9.19 5.03
CA VAL A 129 5.77 -7.79 5.46
C VAL A 129 7.09 -7.09 5.14
N PRO A 130 7.21 -6.44 3.96
CA PRO A 130 8.38 -5.65 3.62
C PRO A 130 8.65 -4.53 4.63
N VAL A 131 9.92 -4.38 5.00
CA VAL A 131 10.41 -3.20 5.71
C VAL A 131 10.76 -2.14 4.67
N LEU A 132 10.04 -1.01 4.69
CA LEU A 132 10.29 0.12 3.79
C LEU A 132 11.47 0.97 4.24
N ALA A 133 11.60 1.18 5.56
CA ALA A 133 12.73 1.92 6.14
C ALA A 133 12.88 1.64 7.65
N GLU A 134 14.05 1.97 8.18
CA GLU A 134 14.40 1.84 9.60
C GLU A 134 13.68 2.86 10.51
N SER A 135 13.14 3.95 9.94
CA SER A 135 12.35 4.94 10.67
C SER A 135 11.46 5.76 9.73
N PRO A 136 10.45 6.48 10.26
CA PRO A 136 9.64 7.38 9.44
C PRO A 136 10.47 8.49 8.80
N GLU A 137 11.48 9.03 9.49
CA GLU A 137 12.39 10.02 8.92
C GLU A 137 13.24 9.46 7.78
N ALA A 138 13.68 8.19 7.90
CA ALA A 138 14.43 7.51 6.85
C ALA A 138 13.54 7.22 5.64
N TRP A 139 12.28 6.84 5.86
CA TRP A 139 11.30 6.64 4.79
C TRP A 139 11.01 7.94 4.04
N LEU A 140 10.70 9.03 4.75
CA LEU A 140 10.48 10.33 4.10
C LEU A 140 11.72 10.83 3.36
N GLN A 141 12.93 10.57 3.90
CA GLN A 141 14.17 10.89 3.20
C GLN A 141 14.32 10.06 1.91
N SER A 142 14.03 8.75 1.94
CA SER A 142 14.14 7.94 0.72
C SER A 142 13.14 8.37 -0.36
N LEU A 143 11.96 8.85 0.05
CA LEU A 143 10.99 9.43 -0.89
C LEU A 143 11.52 10.72 -1.54
N LEU A 144 12.14 11.60 -0.74
CA LEU A 144 12.78 12.83 -1.25
C LEU A 144 13.96 12.52 -2.19
N ASP A 145 14.84 11.60 -1.79
CA ASP A 145 15.98 11.17 -2.60
C ASP A 145 15.50 10.55 -3.92
N GLY A 146 14.41 9.77 -3.88
CA GLY A 146 13.81 9.17 -5.07
C GLY A 146 13.17 10.19 -6.01
N LEU A 147 12.61 11.28 -5.49
CA LEU A 147 12.15 12.41 -6.30
C LEU A 147 13.32 13.13 -6.97
N ASP A 148 14.44 13.27 -6.25
CA ASP A 148 15.63 13.95 -6.76
C ASP A 148 16.37 13.14 -7.84
N ASP A 149 16.40 11.81 -7.73
CA ASP A 149 17.01 10.91 -8.72
C ASP A 149 16.04 10.40 -9.80
N GLY A 150 14.75 10.69 -9.67
CA GLY A 150 13.69 10.32 -10.62
C GLY A 150 13.20 8.87 -10.52
N SER A 151 13.64 8.11 -9.52
CA SER A 151 13.11 6.77 -9.23
C SER A 151 11.69 6.81 -8.65
N ILE A 152 11.30 7.93 -8.04
CA ILE A 152 9.93 8.24 -7.60
C ILE A 152 9.42 9.45 -8.35
N GLN A 153 8.15 9.43 -8.72
CA GLN A 153 7.44 10.57 -9.27
C GLN A 153 6.09 10.75 -8.59
N TRP A 154 5.54 11.96 -8.74
CA TRP A 154 4.19 12.25 -8.29
C TRP A 154 3.19 11.96 -9.42
N ASP A 155 2.17 11.17 -9.11
CA ASP A 155 1.01 10.91 -9.97
C ASP A 155 -0.28 11.29 -9.22
N ARG A 156 -1.24 11.88 -9.94
CA ARG A 156 -2.51 12.34 -9.36
C ARG A 156 -3.34 11.19 -8.74
N THR A 157 -3.22 9.98 -9.29
CA THR A 157 -3.98 8.81 -8.87
C THR A 157 -3.30 8.09 -7.73
N PHE A 158 -1.96 7.98 -7.81
CA PHE A 158 -1.19 7.13 -6.91
C PHE A 158 -0.45 7.91 -5.81
N GLY A 159 -0.39 9.24 -5.88
CA GLY A 159 0.48 10.02 -5.02
C GLY A 159 1.94 9.85 -5.43
N LEU A 160 2.84 9.75 -4.45
CA LEU A 160 4.22 9.36 -4.70
C LEU A 160 4.29 7.88 -5.06
N ILE A 161 4.94 7.56 -6.18
CA ILE A 161 5.00 6.19 -6.69
C ILE A 161 6.31 5.98 -7.45
N GLU A 162 6.82 4.75 -7.41
CA GLU A 162 8.00 4.37 -8.19
C GLU A 162 7.74 4.56 -9.69
N THR A 163 8.66 5.23 -10.38
CA THR A 163 8.58 5.49 -11.81
C THR A 163 8.38 4.20 -12.61
N LYS A 164 9.06 3.13 -12.20
CA LYS A 164 8.96 1.81 -12.82
C LYS A 164 7.55 1.22 -12.74
N VAL A 165 6.83 1.40 -11.63
CA VAL A 165 5.47 0.89 -11.48
C VAL A 165 4.54 1.57 -12.51
N LEU A 166 4.70 2.87 -12.72
CA LEU A 166 3.94 3.60 -13.74
C LEU A 166 4.27 3.15 -15.16
N GLU A 167 5.55 2.87 -15.45
CA GLU A 167 5.98 2.28 -16.73
C GLU A 167 5.34 0.91 -16.97
N ASP A 168 5.35 0.03 -15.96
CA ASP A 168 4.76 -1.30 -16.03
C ASP A 168 3.23 -1.23 -16.22
N VAL A 169 2.55 -0.31 -15.52
CA VAL A 169 1.11 -0.06 -15.70
C VAL A 169 0.81 0.46 -17.12
N ALA A 170 1.64 1.36 -17.66
CA ALA A 170 1.48 1.87 -19.02
C ALA A 170 1.66 0.76 -20.06
N ALA A 171 2.71 -0.05 -19.92
CA ALA A 171 2.99 -1.19 -20.78
C ALA A 171 1.85 -2.22 -20.74
N TYR A 172 1.33 -2.52 -19.55
CA TYR A 172 0.18 -3.41 -19.38
C TYR A 172 -1.07 -2.88 -20.10
N LYS A 173 -1.39 -1.58 -19.94
CA LYS A 173 -2.52 -0.94 -20.62
C LYS A 173 -2.38 -0.99 -22.15
N GLN A 174 -1.17 -0.75 -22.67
CA GLN A 174 -0.89 -0.86 -24.10
C GLN A 174 -1.10 -2.29 -24.61
N ALA A 175 -0.53 -3.29 -23.93
CA ALA A 175 -0.69 -4.70 -24.30
C ALA A 175 -2.17 -5.14 -24.28
N GLN A 176 -2.96 -4.65 -23.32
CA GLN A 176 -4.41 -4.90 -23.27
C GLN A 176 -5.15 -4.24 -24.44
N ALA A 177 -4.79 -3.01 -24.81
CA ALA A 177 -5.39 -2.32 -25.97
C ALA A 177 -5.08 -3.05 -27.29
N GLU A 178 -3.84 -3.49 -27.48
CA GLU A 178 -3.41 -4.26 -28.65
C GLU A 178 -4.16 -5.60 -28.74
N ARG A 179 -4.29 -6.33 -27.61
CA ARG A 179 -5.08 -7.58 -27.55
C ARG A 179 -6.54 -7.35 -27.92
N LYS A 180 -7.16 -6.27 -27.43
CA LYS A 180 -8.55 -5.92 -27.78
C LYS A 180 -8.69 -5.59 -29.27
N GLN A 181 -7.74 -4.85 -29.85
CA GLN A 181 -7.73 -4.54 -31.28
C GLN A 181 -7.54 -5.79 -32.15
N GLN A 182 -6.60 -6.67 -31.79
CA GLN A 182 -6.39 -7.94 -32.48
C GLN A 182 -7.65 -8.82 -32.43
N ALA A 183 -8.30 -8.95 -31.26
CA ALA A 183 -9.54 -9.69 -31.12
C ALA A 183 -10.71 -9.09 -31.92
N ALA A 184 -10.77 -7.76 -32.02
CA ALA A 184 -11.75 -7.05 -32.84
C ALA A 184 -11.51 -7.27 -34.36
N GLN A 185 -10.25 -7.40 -34.78
CA GLN A 185 -9.86 -7.67 -36.16
C GLN A 185 -9.91 -9.16 -36.55
N MET A 186 -10.10 -10.07 -35.59
CA MET A 186 -10.24 -11.50 -35.90
C MET A 186 -11.50 -11.77 -36.74
N THR A 187 -11.28 -12.40 -37.88
CA THR A 187 -12.37 -12.90 -38.72
C THR A 187 -13.13 -14.04 -38.02
N PRO A 188 -14.40 -14.30 -38.39
CA PRO A 188 -15.18 -15.40 -37.81
C PRO A 188 -14.48 -16.77 -37.90
N LYS A 189 -13.69 -17.02 -38.96
CA LYS A 189 -12.89 -18.24 -39.13
C LYS A 189 -11.74 -18.33 -38.12
N GLN A 190 -11.07 -17.23 -37.83
CA GLN A 190 -9.98 -17.19 -36.84
C GLN A 190 -10.51 -17.39 -35.42
N ARG A 191 -11.68 -16.81 -35.09
CA ARG A 191 -12.35 -17.06 -33.80
C ARG A 191 -12.72 -18.53 -33.63
N LEU A 192 -13.31 -19.15 -34.66
CA LEU A 192 -13.67 -20.57 -34.65
C LEU A 192 -12.43 -21.48 -34.49
N GLY A 193 -11.33 -21.15 -35.17
CA GLY A 193 -10.06 -21.85 -35.02
C GLY A 193 -9.54 -21.80 -33.58
N LEU A 194 -9.58 -20.63 -32.94
CA LEU A 194 -9.14 -20.44 -31.56
C LEU A 194 -9.97 -21.29 -30.57
N PHE A 195 -11.30 -21.27 -30.72
CA PHE A 195 -12.22 -22.11 -29.93
C PHE A 195 -11.94 -23.61 -30.09
N LEU A 196 -11.68 -24.06 -31.32
CA LEU A 196 -11.35 -25.47 -31.60
C LEU A 196 -10.03 -25.88 -30.93
N THR A 197 -8.97 -25.06 -31.03
CA THR A 197 -7.70 -25.34 -30.34
C THR A 197 -7.84 -25.38 -28.82
N LEU A 198 -8.57 -24.44 -28.22
CA LEU A 198 -8.82 -24.43 -26.77
C LEU A 198 -9.61 -25.68 -26.33
N GLY A 199 -10.64 -26.06 -27.08
CA GLY A 199 -11.42 -27.28 -26.83
C GLY A 199 -10.58 -28.55 -26.90
N ILE A 200 -9.69 -28.68 -27.89
CA ILE A 200 -8.78 -29.82 -28.02
C ILE A 200 -7.79 -29.87 -26.85
N THR A 201 -7.26 -28.71 -26.44
CA THR A 201 -6.27 -28.64 -25.35
C THR A 201 -6.89 -29.01 -24.00
N MET A 202 -8.10 -28.51 -23.71
CA MET A 202 -8.83 -28.90 -22.49
C MET A 202 -9.26 -30.37 -22.51
N GLY A 203 -9.68 -30.90 -23.67
CA GLY A 203 -10.00 -32.32 -23.83
C GLY A 203 -8.80 -33.23 -23.57
N LEU A 204 -7.61 -32.85 -24.05
CA LEU A 204 -6.37 -33.58 -23.80
C LEU A 204 -5.93 -33.53 -22.32
N MET A 205 -6.07 -32.38 -21.65
CA MET A 205 -5.81 -32.30 -20.21
C MET A 205 -6.79 -33.14 -19.39
N GLY A 206 -8.09 -33.11 -19.72
CA GLY A 206 -9.08 -33.95 -19.05
C GLY A 206 -8.81 -35.44 -19.21
N LEU A 207 -8.41 -35.88 -20.41
CA LEU A 207 -7.98 -37.26 -20.67
C LEU A 207 -6.72 -37.65 -19.88
N LEU A 208 -5.76 -36.72 -19.74
CA LEU A 208 -4.54 -36.95 -18.98
C LEU A 208 -4.83 -37.12 -17.48
N ILE A 209 -5.69 -36.26 -16.92
CA ILE A 209 -6.12 -36.32 -15.52
C ILE A 209 -6.89 -37.62 -15.25
N TRP A 210 -7.86 -37.96 -16.10
CA TRP A 210 -8.62 -39.20 -15.97
C TRP A 210 -7.74 -40.45 -16.08
N TRP A 211 -6.75 -40.45 -16.97
CA TRP A 211 -5.80 -41.55 -17.11
C TRP A 211 -4.89 -41.72 -15.88
N LEU A 212 -4.47 -40.61 -15.27
CA LEU A 212 -3.67 -40.61 -14.04
C LEU A 212 -4.48 -41.13 -12.84
N GLU A 213 -5.76 -40.77 -12.73
CA GLU A 213 -6.66 -41.27 -11.68
C GLU A 213 -6.98 -42.76 -11.83
N SER A 214 -7.15 -43.23 -13.07
CA SER A 214 -7.47 -44.65 -13.37
C SER A 214 -6.32 -45.62 -13.09
N ARG A 215 -5.12 -45.11 -12.75
CA ARG A 215 -3.92 -45.90 -12.42
C ARG A 215 -3.55 -45.88 -10.93
N ARG A 216 -4.32 -45.18 -10.10
CA ARG A 216 -4.24 -45.28 -8.63
C ARG A 216 -5.17 -46.37 -8.13
#